data_AF-A0A924FGQ0-F1
#
_entry.id   AF-A0A924FGQ0-F1
#
_cell.length_a   1.000
_cell.length_b   1.000
_cell.length_c   1.000
_cell.angle_alpha   90.00
_cell.angle_beta   90.00
_cell.angle_gamma   90.00
#
_symmetry.space_group_name_H-M   'P 1'
#
loop_
_entity.id
_entity.type
_entity.pdbx_description
1 polymer ?
#
loop_
_entity_poly.entity_id
_entity_poly.type
_entity_poly.pdbx_seq_one_letter_code
_entity_poly.pdbx_strand_id
1 'polypeptide(L)' 'QKYLGTLGLILRAKRLGVIPFVRPLLEKVKQTDFWANDRLLDYILLEANE' A
#
# COMPACT_ATOMS: atom_id res chain seq x y z
N GLN A 1 9.10 14.97 -4.22
CA GLN A 1 7.91 15.06 -3.35
C GLN A 1 7.75 13.73 -2.60
N LYS A 2 8.26 13.61 -1.37
CA LYS A 2 8.20 12.36 -0.56
C LYS A 2 6.98 12.41 0.35
N TYR A 3 5.80 12.10 -0.18
CA TYR A 3 4.63 11.86 0.66
C TYR A 3 4.63 10.38 1.09
N LEU A 4 5.25 10.07 2.24
CA LEU A 4 5.08 8.77 2.89
C LEU A 4 3.81 8.83 3.75
N GLY A 5 2.65 8.69 3.10
CA GLY A 5 1.43 8.29 3.79
C GLY A 5 1.49 6.82 4.21
N THR A 6 0.43 6.32 4.86
CA THR A 6 0.30 4.91 5.28
C THR A 6 0.62 3.93 4.16
N LEU A 7 0.13 4.23 2.95
CA LEU A 7 0.38 3.48 1.72
C LEU A 7 1.87 3.37 1.34
N GLY A 8 2.62 4.46 1.42
CA GLY A 8 4.05 4.48 1.11
C GLY A 8 4.88 3.71 2.14
N LEU A 9 4.43 3.69 3.39
CA LEU A 9 5.07 2.89 4.45
C LEU A 9 4.86 1.39 4.21
N ILE A 10 3.64 0.99 3.84
CA ILE A 10 3.31 -0.41 3.51
C ILE A 10 4.14 -0.87 2.30
N LEU A 11 4.18 -0.08 1.23
CA LEU A 11 4.98 -0.41 0.03
C LEU A 11 6.47 -0.52 0.37
N ARG A 12 7.00 0.39 1.20
CA ARG A 12 8.38 0.33 1.67
C ARG A 12 8.65 -0.92 2.49
N ALA A 13 7.74 -1.31 3.38
CA ALA A 13 7.88 -2.52 4.19
C ALA A 13 7.96 -3.78 3.32
N LYS A 14 7.19 -3.87 2.24
CA LYS A 14 7.28 -4.96 1.26
C LYS A 14 8.61 -4.97 0.53
N ARG A 15 9.06 -3.81 0.03
CA ARG A 15 10.36 -3.66 -0.65
C ARG A 15 11.54 -4.03 0.24
N LEU A 16 11.43 -3.77 1.53
CA LEU A 16 12.43 -4.14 2.54
C LEU A 16 12.30 -5.60 3.00
N GLY A 17 11.30 -6.36 2.52
CA GLY A 17 11.06 -7.74 2.93
C GLY A 17 10.52 -7.91 4.36
N VAL A 18 10.08 -6.82 4.99
CA VAL A 18 9.52 -6.83 6.37
C VAL A 18 8.13 -7.47 6.39
N ILE A 19 7.36 -7.28 5.32
CA ILE A 19 6.05 -7.92 5.15
C ILE A 19 6.03 -8.77 3.88
N PRO A 20 5.38 -9.94 3.91
CA PRO A 20 5.31 -10.82 2.74
C PRO A 20 4.28 -10.37 1.70
N PHE A 21 3.21 -9.68 2.11
CA PHE A 21 2.10 -9.28 1.23
C PHE A 21 1.56 -7.89 1.58
N VAL A 22 1.28 -7.08 0.57
CA VAL A 22 0.74 -5.70 0.68
C VAL A 22 -0.79 -5.71 0.65
N ARG A 23 -1.39 -6.60 -0.15
CA ARG A 23 -2.84 -6.71 -0.33
C ARG A 23 -3.66 -6.78 0.97
N PRO A 24 -3.37 -7.66 1.95
CA PRO A 24 -4.19 -7.75 3.16
C PRO A 24 -4.12 -6.49 4.04
N LEU A 25 -3.02 -5.74 3.97
CA LEU A 25 -2.87 -4.47 4.67
C LEU A 25 -3.62 -3.35 3.96
N LEU A 26 -3.57 -3.30 2.63
CA LEU A 26 -4.36 -2.36 1.83
C LEU A 26 -5.86 -2.57 2.03
N GLU A 27 -6.34 -3.80 2.07
CA GLU A 27 -7.76 -4.08 2.32
C GLU A 27 -8.22 -3.62 3.70
N LYS A 28 -7.40 -3.84 4.75
CA LYS A 28 -7.68 -3.31 6.09
C LYS A 28 -7.73 -1.79 6.11
N VAL A 29 -6.81 -1.13 5.40
CA VAL A 29 -6.79 0.33 5.28
C VAL A 29 -8.01 0.82 4.49
N LYS A 30 -8.44 0.11 3.44
CA LYS A 30 -9.65 0.43 2.66
C LYS A 30 -10.94 0.26 3.47
N GLN A 31 -10.94 -0.60 4.49
CA GLN A 31 -12.07 -0.78 5.41
C GLN A 31 -12.19 0.33 6.47
N THR A 32 -11.21 1.25 6.58
CA THR A 32 -11.31 2.43 7.45
C THR A 32 -11.72 3.67 6.65
N ASP A 33 -11.83 4.84 7.29
CA ASP A 33 -12.08 6.14 6.64
C ASP A 33 -10.93 6.61 5.71
N PHE A 34 -10.10 5.69 5.21
CA PHE A 34 -9.02 6.00 4.29
C PHE A 34 -9.54 6.19 2.87
N TRP A 35 -9.74 7.45 2.49
CA TRP A 35 -10.07 7.82 1.11
C TRP A 35 -8.85 7.74 0.21
N ALA A 36 -8.74 6.64 -0.54
CA ALA A 36 -7.80 6.50 -1.63
C ALA A 36 -8.52 6.20 -2.94
N ASN A 37 -8.01 6.78 -4.02
CA ASN A 37 -8.44 6.43 -5.37
C ASN A 37 -8.05 4.98 -5.66
N ASP A 38 -8.96 4.17 -6.21
CA ASP A 38 -8.67 2.78 -6.58
C ASP A 38 -7.46 2.68 -7.53
N ARG A 39 -7.29 3.65 -8.45
CA ARG A 39 -6.10 3.71 -9.34
C ARG A 39 -4.78 3.82 -8.58
N LEU A 40 -4.79 4.45 -7.41
CA LEU A 40 -3.61 4.57 -6.55
C LEU A 40 -3.32 3.23 -5.85
N LEU A 41 -4.36 2.50 -5.44
CA LEU A 41 -4.22 1.17 -4.84
C LEU A 41 -3.67 0.17 -5.87
N ASP A 42 -4.21 0.19 -7.09
CA ASP A 42 -3.71 -0.63 -8.21
C ASP A 42 -2.24 -0.32 -8.52
N TYR A 43 -1.86 0.96 -8.55
CA TYR A 43 -0.47 1.35 -8.74
C TYR A 43 0.45 0.80 -7.65
N ILE A 44 0.00 0.80 -6.39
CA ILE A 44 0.79 0.27 -5.27
C ILE A 44 0.92 -1.25 -5.32
N LEU A 45 -0.15 -1.95 -5.71
CA LEU A 45 -0.12 -3.40 -5.92
C LEU A 45 0.87 -3.76 -7.04
N LEU A 46 0.80 -3.04 -8.17
CA LEU A 46 1.74 -3.19 -9.28
C LEU A 46 3.20 -2.96 -8.83
N GLU A 47 3.46 -1.89 -8.09
CA GLU A 47 4.79 -1.55 -7.55
C GLU A 47 5.27 -2.54 -6.48
N ALA A 48 4.35 -3.30 -5.86
CA ALA A 48 4.60 -4.36 -4.89
C ALA A 48 4.73 -5.76 -5.54
N ASN A 49 4.52 -5.85 -6.85
CA ASN A 49 4.49 -7.10 -7.63
C ASN A 49 3.38 -8.08 -7.17
N GLU A 50 2.19 -7.55 -6.85
CA GLU A 50 0.97 -8.27 -6.41
C GLU A 50 -0.28 -7.81 -7.15
#